data_AF-A0A650D7P5-F1
#
_entry.id   AF-A0A650D7P5-F1
#
_cell.length_a   1.000
_cell.length_b   1.000
_cell.length_c   1.000
_cell.angle_alpha   90.00
_cell.angle_beta   90.00
_cell.angle_gamma   90.00
#
_symmetry.space_group_name_H-M   'P 1'
#
loop_
_entity.id
_entity.type
_entity.pdbx_description
1 polymer ?
#
loop_
_entity_poly.entity_id
_entity_poly.type
_entity_poly.pdbx_seq_one_letter_code
_entity_poly.pdbx_strand_id
1 'polypeptide(L)'
;MVYEKSHQAEQSSQTVEISLIAHNVLVYRNALAEYAYAHKAASGTVADNQLALPTWYARYPGVEGVIDAGRSYAFVGSPPPGLVSEMINLTGGSLAIGTASSGSLLTPSSGYVGVTLPAAVPTGAAVAYQ
;
A
#
# COMPACT_ATOMS: atom_id res chain seq x y z
N MET A 1 1.23 -2.79 39.36
CA MET A 1 0.40 -3.17 38.18
C MET A 1 0.11 -2.00 37.24
N VAL A 2 1.05 -1.05 37.06
CA VAL A 2 0.87 0.09 36.12
C VAL A 2 1.59 -0.17 34.79
N TYR A 3 2.71 -0.90 34.84
CA TYR A 3 3.56 -1.23 33.68
C TYR A 3 2.88 -2.12 32.63
N GLU A 4 1.95 -3.00 33.02
CA GLU A 4 1.31 -3.92 32.07
C GLU A 4 0.18 -3.26 31.27
N LYS A 5 -0.51 -2.27 31.87
CA LYS A 5 -1.58 -1.52 31.19
C LYS A 5 -1.04 -0.56 30.13
N SER A 6 0.13 0.04 30.36
CA SER A 6 0.78 0.93 29.40
C SER A 6 1.22 0.18 28.14
N HIS A 7 1.87 -0.98 28.29
CA HIS A 7 2.29 -1.79 27.13
C HIS A 7 1.11 -2.32 26.32
N GLN A 8 0.02 -2.71 26.98
CA GLN A 8 -1.18 -3.19 26.28
C GLN A 8 -1.91 -2.08 25.51
N ALA A 9 -1.91 -0.85 26.05
CA ALA A 9 -2.46 0.32 25.36
C ALA A 9 -1.58 0.80 24.19
N GLU A 10 -0.25 0.73 24.34
CA GLU A 10 0.70 1.05 23.28
C GLU A 10 0.58 0.06 22.11
N GLN A 11 0.52 -1.24 22.42
CA GLN A 11 0.39 -2.28 21.41
C GLN A 11 -0.96 -2.22 20.69
N SER A 12 -2.06 -1.97 21.40
CA SER A 12 -3.38 -1.80 20.77
C SER A 12 -3.44 -0.56 19.89
N SER A 13 -2.84 0.56 20.32
CA SER A 13 -2.73 1.77 19.51
C SER A 13 -1.92 1.54 18.23
N GLN A 14 -0.80 0.83 18.31
CA GLN A 14 0.01 0.49 17.13
C GLN A 14 -0.74 -0.38 16.13
N THR A 15 -1.50 -1.38 16.59
CA THR A 15 -2.31 -2.22 15.71
C THR A 15 -3.42 -1.43 15.01
N VAL A 16 -4.08 -0.51 15.73
CA VAL A 16 -5.11 0.36 15.15
C VAL A 16 -4.52 1.27 14.07
N GLU A 17 -3.37 1.89 14.33
CA GLU A 17 -2.66 2.74 13.36
C GLU A 17 -2.27 1.95 12.10
N ILE A 18 -1.71 0.74 12.26
CA ILE A 18 -1.32 -0.11 11.13
C ILE A 18 -2.55 -0.48 10.29
N SER A 19 -3.65 -0.87 10.93
CA SER A 19 -4.88 -1.24 10.21
C SER A 19 -5.47 -0.04 9.48
N LEU A 20 -5.44 1.16 10.07
CA LEU A 20 -5.88 2.39 9.41
C LEU A 20 -5.07 2.68 8.15
N ILE A 21 -3.74 2.60 8.22
CA ILE A 21 -2.85 2.81 7.07
C ILE A 21 -3.12 1.74 6.00
N ALA A 22 -3.29 0.48 6.40
CA ALA A 22 -3.57 -0.60 5.46
C ALA A 22 -4.87 -0.36 4.69
N HIS A 23 -5.96 -0.02 5.37
CA HIS A 23 -7.22 0.34 4.72
C HIS A 23 -7.06 1.55 3.80
N ASN A 24 -6.33 2.58 4.25
CA ASN A 24 -6.09 3.78 3.47
C ASN A 24 -5.37 3.49 2.15
N VAL A 25 -4.32 2.67 2.19
CA VAL A 25 -3.56 2.24 1.00
C VAL A 25 -4.45 1.41 0.06
N LEU A 26 -5.26 0.50 0.61
CA LEU A 26 -6.12 -0.37 -0.20
C LEU A 26 -7.24 0.39 -0.91
N VAL A 27 -7.82 1.41 -0.27
CA VAL A 27 -8.80 2.31 -0.91
C VAL A 27 -8.13 3.11 -2.03
N TYR A 28 -6.96 3.67 -1.77
CA TYR A 28 -6.20 4.42 -2.77
C TYR A 28 -5.80 3.56 -3.97
N ARG A 29 -5.33 2.33 -3.71
CA ARG A 29 -5.02 1.33 -4.75
C ARG A 29 -6.20 1.11 -5.67
N ASN A 30 -7.41 0.92 -5.13
CA ASN A 30 -8.59 0.65 -5.94
C ASN A 30 -8.92 1.82 -6.88
N ALA A 31 -8.85 3.06 -6.37
CA ALA A 31 -9.11 4.26 -7.18
C ALA A 31 -8.04 4.47 -8.27
N LEU A 32 -6.77 4.21 -7.96
CA LEU A 32 -5.69 4.21 -8.96
C LEU A 32 -5.87 3.11 -10.02
N ALA A 33 -6.28 1.91 -9.61
CA ALA A 33 -6.52 0.80 -10.52
C ALA A 33 -7.65 1.12 -11.50
N GLU A 34 -8.72 1.75 -11.03
CA GLU A 34 -9.83 2.21 -11.88
C GLU A 34 -9.36 3.27 -12.88
N TYR A 35 -8.56 4.26 -12.43
CA TYR A 35 -7.98 5.25 -13.33
C TYR A 35 -7.05 4.60 -14.36
N ALA A 36 -6.16 3.69 -13.95
CA ALA A 36 -5.25 2.96 -14.83
C ALA A 36 -6.02 2.09 -15.84
N TYR A 37 -7.16 1.53 -15.42
CA TYR A 37 -8.03 0.76 -16.31
C TYR A 37 -8.65 1.64 -17.40
N ALA A 38 -9.13 2.83 -17.05
CA ALA A 38 -9.68 3.79 -18.01
C ALA A 38 -8.60 4.44 -18.90
N HIS A 39 -7.37 4.57 -18.42
CA HIS A 39 -6.28 5.27 -19.08
C HIS A 39 -5.05 4.37 -19.30
N LYS A 40 -5.20 3.36 -20.16
CA LYS A 40 -4.17 2.32 -20.39
C LYS A 40 -2.78 2.84 -20.80
N ALA A 41 -2.71 4.03 -21.40
CA ALA A 41 -1.46 4.66 -21.83
C ALA A 41 -0.88 5.66 -20.81
N ALA A 42 -1.56 5.88 -19.67
CA ALA A 42 -1.04 6.76 -18.63
C ALA A 42 0.14 6.11 -17.91
N SER A 43 1.14 6.94 -17.60
CA SER A 43 2.25 6.60 -16.74
C SER A 43 2.61 7.82 -15.89
N GLY A 44 3.13 7.58 -14.68
CA GLY A 44 3.49 8.62 -13.72
C GLY A 44 2.47 8.75 -12.58
N THR A 45 2.59 9.84 -11.82
CA THR A 45 1.70 10.14 -10.70
C THR A 45 0.38 10.69 -11.21
N VAL A 46 -0.70 10.38 -10.49
CA VAL A 46 -2.06 10.88 -10.79
C VAL A 46 -2.49 11.79 -9.66
N ALA A 47 -3.08 12.94 -9.99
CA ALA A 47 -3.58 13.86 -8.97
C ALA A 47 -4.85 13.28 -8.32
N ASP A 48 -5.00 13.46 -7.00
CA ASP A 48 -6.12 12.90 -6.23
C ASP A 48 -7.50 13.34 -6.77
N ASN A 49 -7.60 14.53 -7.35
CA ASN A 49 -8.83 15.04 -7.96
C ASN A 49 -9.23 14.36 -9.29
N GLN A 50 -8.34 13.57 -9.88
CA GLN A 50 -8.62 12.75 -11.06
C GLN A 50 -9.01 11.32 -10.69
N LEU A 51 -8.78 10.92 -9.43
CA LEU A 51 -9.13 9.61 -8.91
C LEU A 51 -10.56 9.62 -8.38
N ALA A 52 -11.27 8.51 -8.57
CA ALA A 52 -12.62 8.32 -8.03
C ALA A 52 -12.59 8.02 -6.52
N LEU A 53 -11.93 8.88 -5.73
CA LEU A 53 -11.79 8.72 -4.29
C LEU A 53 -13.12 9.03 -3.58
N PRO A 54 -13.50 8.25 -2.55
CA PRO A 54 -14.67 8.57 -1.74
C PRO A 54 -14.55 9.95 -1.09
N THR A 55 -15.66 10.65 -0.90
CA THR A 55 -15.65 12.01 -0.32
C THR A 55 -15.16 12.08 1.13
N TRP A 56 -15.24 10.96 1.86
CA TRP A 56 -14.72 10.82 3.22
C TRP A 56 -13.22 10.47 3.25
N TYR A 57 -12.63 10.13 2.10
CA TYR A 57 -11.25 9.66 2.04
C TYR A 57 -10.28 10.83 2.11
N ALA A 58 -9.42 10.78 3.13
CA ALA A 58 -8.22 11.61 3.22
C ALA A 58 -7.00 10.70 3.08
N ARG A 59 -6.13 10.99 2.10
CA ARG A 59 -4.92 10.20 1.86
C ARG A 59 -3.99 10.28 3.07
N TYR A 60 -3.58 9.12 3.60
CA TYR A 60 -2.67 9.08 4.73
C TYR A 60 -1.30 9.64 4.31
N PRO A 61 -0.65 10.48 5.13
CA PRO A 61 0.67 11.04 4.79
C PRO A 61 1.69 9.95 4.48
N GLY A 62 2.37 10.06 3.34
CA GLY A 62 3.35 9.07 2.88
C GLY A 62 2.77 7.89 2.10
N VAL A 63 1.44 7.83 1.91
CA VAL A 63 0.83 7.01 0.85
C VAL A 63 1.00 7.73 -0.47
N GLU A 64 1.67 7.08 -1.40
CA GLU A 64 1.93 7.57 -2.76
C GLU A 64 1.45 6.55 -3.79
N GLY A 65 1.37 7.01 -5.04
CA GLY A 65 0.83 6.23 -6.13
C GLY A 65 1.45 6.57 -7.46
N VAL A 66 1.74 5.54 -8.24
CA VAL A 66 2.24 5.68 -9.60
C VAL A 66 1.53 4.69 -10.51
N ILE A 67 1.32 5.08 -11.76
CA ILE A 67 0.87 4.19 -12.81
C ILE A 67 2.06 3.93 -13.73
N ASP A 68 2.20 2.69 -14.17
CA ASP A 68 3.14 2.33 -15.21
C ASP A 68 2.58 1.22 -16.07
N ALA A 69 2.64 1.41 -17.40
CA ALA A 69 2.15 0.45 -18.39
C ALA A 69 0.73 -0.08 -18.11
N GLY A 70 -0.18 0.80 -17.66
CA GLY A 70 -1.57 0.45 -17.35
C GLY A 70 -1.75 -0.37 -16.06
N ARG A 71 -0.72 -0.47 -15.22
CA ARG A 71 -0.76 -1.02 -13.86
C ARG A 71 -0.66 0.09 -12.85
N SER A 72 -1.38 -0.06 -11.76
CA SER A 72 -1.34 0.85 -10.61
C SER A 72 -0.44 0.29 -9.52
N TYR A 73 0.29 1.18 -8.85
CA TYR A 73 1.15 0.85 -7.72
C TYR A 73 0.89 1.88 -6.62
N ALA A 74 0.19 1.47 -5.57
CA ALA A 74 0.04 2.25 -4.35
C ALA A 74 1.09 1.79 -3.33
N PHE A 75 1.79 2.72 -2.68
CA PHE A 75 2.88 2.35 -1.79
C PHE A 75 3.08 3.32 -0.63
N VAL A 76 3.75 2.82 0.41
CA VAL A 76 4.22 3.60 1.56
C VAL A 76 5.73 3.42 1.64
N GLY A 77 6.49 4.51 1.45
CA GLY A 77 7.95 4.45 1.32
C GLY A 77 8.69 4.01 2.59
N SER A 78 8.16 4.37 3.76
CA SER A 78 8.69 3.96 5.07
C SER A 78 7.57 3.33 5.90
N PRO A 79 7.18 2.08 5.59
CA PRO A 79 6.03 1.46 6.21
C PRO A 79 6.33 1.08 7.67
N PRO A 80 5.37 1.22 8.60
CA PRO A 80 5.51 0.66 9.93
C PRO A 80 5.63 -0.88 9.87
N PRO A 81 6.36 -1.51 10.81
CA PRO A 81 6.47 -2.95 10.88
C PRO A 81 5.10 -3.62 10.92
N GLY A 82 4.91 -4.68 10.12
CA GLY A 82 3.65 -5.43 10.07
C GLY A 82 2.61 -4.89 9.08
N LEU A 83 2.80 -3.71 8.48
CA LEU A 83 1.85 -3.15 7.51
C LEU A 83 1.59 -4.08 6.31
N VAL A 84 2.63 -4.64 5.72
CA VAL A 84 2.50 -5.58 4.58
C VAL A 84 1.68 -6.80 4.98
N SER A 85 1.94 -7.37 6.15
CA SER A 85 1.19 -8.51 6.67
C SER A 85 -0.29 -8.17 6.89
N GLU A 86 -0.58 -7.00 7.47
CA GLU A 86 -1.95 -6.53 7.66
C GLU A 86 -2.68 -6.35 6.33
N MET A 87 -2.03 -5.72 5.34
CA MET A 87 -2.59 -5.55 4.00
C MET A 87 -2.89 -6.89 3.32
N ILE A 88 -2.01 -7.89 3.48
CA ILE A 88 -2.23 -9.26 2.98
C ILE A 88 -3.43 -9.91 3.68
N ASN A 89 -3.54 -9.77 5.00
CA ASN A 89 -4.66 -10.29 5.78
C ASN A 89 -6.00 -9.68 5.32
N LEU A 90 -6.05 -8.35 5.18
CA LEU A 90 -7.25 -7.62 4.74
C LEU A 90 -7.69 -7.97 3.31
N THR A 91 -6.77 -8.47 2.49
CA THR A 91 -7.05 -8.89 1.11
C THR A 91 -7.15 -10.40 0.91
N GLY A 92 -7.19 -11.18 2.00
CA GLY A 92 -7.37 -12.62 1.93
C GLY A 92 -6.17 -13.37 1.33
N GLY A 93 -4.95 -12.85 1.47
CA GLY A 93 -3.73 -13.51 0.98
C GLY A 93 -3.26 -13.04 -0.40
N SER A 94 -3.59 -11.81 -0.81
CA SER A 94 -3.25 -11.31 -2.14
C SER A 94 -1.74 -11.34 -2.41
N LEU A 95 -1.37 -11.95 -3.54
CA LEU A 95 0.01 -11.92 -4.05
C LEU A 95 0.38 -10.54 -4.63
N ALA A 96 -0.60 -9.66 -4.80
CA ALA A 96 -0.40 -8.32 -5.33
C ALA A 96 0.13 -7.32 -4.29
N ILE A 97 0.49 -7.81 -3.10
CA ILE A 97 0.96 -7.02 -1.97
C ILE A 97 2.29 -7.57 -1.50
N GLY A 98 3.24 -6.69 -1.22
CA GLY A 98 4.57 -7.10 -0.79
C GLY A 98 5.48 -5.93 -0.44
N THR A 99 6.74 -6.25 -0.26
CA THR A 99 7.81 -5.29 -0.01
C THR A 99 8.63 -5.06 -1.28
N ALA A 100 8.91 -3.81 -1.60
CA ALA A 100 9.81 -3.47 -2.69
C ALA A 100 11.25 -3.87 -2.32
N SER A 101 11.91 -4.67 -3.15
CA SER A 101 13.30 -5.07 -2.99
C SER A 101 14.00 -5.07 -4.35
N SER A 102 15.03 -4.25 -4.52
CA SER A 102 15.83 -4.17 -5.75
C SER A 102 14.98 -4.01 -7.03
N GLY A 103 13.97 -3.14 -7.00
CA GLY A 103 13.07 -2.89 -8.15
C GLY A 103 12.05 -4.01 -8.41
N SER A 104 11.88 -4.92 -7.46
CA SER A 104 11.01 -6.10 -7.56
C SER A 104 10.05 -6.19 -6.38
N LEU A 105 8.87 -6.76 -6.59
CA LEU A 105 7.96 -7.06 -5.49
C LEU A 105 8.29 -8.40 -4.84
N LEU A 106 8.49 -8.37 -3.52
CA LEU A 106 8.67 -9.55 -2.68
C LEU A 106 7.44 -9.76 -1.81
N THR A 107 6.71 -10.85 -2.05
CA THR A 107 5.53 -11.22 -1.26
C THR A 107 5.93 -12.21 -0.17
N PRO A 108 5.55 -12.01 1.10
CA PRO A 108 5.92 -12.89 2.21
C PRO A 108 5.56 -14.38 2.01
N SER A 109 4.45 -14.67 1.32
CA SER A 109 3.95 -16.04 1.13
C SER A 109 4.59 -16.79 -0.05
N SER A 110 5.06 -16.08 -1.08
CA SER A 110 5.53 -16.68 -2.34
C SER A 110 6.94 -16.27 -2.75
N GLY A 111 7.57 -15.34 -2.03
CA GLY A 111 8.83 -14.74 -2.42
C GLY A 111 8.68 -13.81 -3.62
N TYR A 112 9.65 -13.83 -4.53
CA TYR A 112 9.65 -12.97 -5.71
C TYR A 112 8.53 -13.37 -6.67
N VAL A 113 7.67 -12.41 -7.04
CA VAL A 113 6.49 -12.67 -7.89
C VAL A 113 6.69 -12.29 -9.36
N GLY A 114 7.91 -11.95 -9.79
CA GLY A 114 8.16 -11.60 -11.20
C GLY A 114 7.65 -10.21 -11.61
N VAL A 115 7.28 -9.37 -10.64
CA VAL A 115 6.74 -8.03 -10.89
C VAL A 115 7.85 -7.00 -10.71
N THR A 116 8.23 -6.36 -11.82
CA THR A 116 9.11 -5.19 -11.82
C THR A 116 8.31 -3.97 -11.32
N LEU A 117 8.92 -3.23 -10.40
CA LEU A 117 8.35 -2.01 -9.84
C LEU A 117 8.89 -0.77 -10.59
N PRO A 118 8.08 0.28 -10.77
CA PRO A 118 8.54 1.54 -11.33
C PRO A 118 9.63 2.17 -10.45
N ALA A 119 10.55 2.93 -11.07
CA ALA A 119 11.66 3.59 -10.37
C ALA A 119 11.22 4.58 -9.27
N ALA A 120 9.97 5.05 -9.32
CA ALA A 120 9.38 5.90 -8.29
C ALA A 120 9.13 5.16 -6.97
N VAL A 121 9.07 3.83 -6.98
CA VAL A 121 8.82 3.02 -5.77
C VAL A 121 10.17 2.74 -5.08
N PRO A 122 10.40 3.27 -3.86
CA PRO A 122 11.65 3.06 -3.17
C PRO A 122 11.77 1.64 -2.60
N THR A 123 13.00 1.13 -2.52
CA THR A 123 13.31 -0.14 -1.82
C THR A 123 12.89 -0.05 -0.35
N GLY A 124 12.27 -1.10 0.17
CA GLY A 124 11.72 -1.16 1.53
C GLY A 124 10.27 -0.69 1.64
N ALA A 125 9.69 -0.13 0.58
CA ALA A 125 8.30 0.30 0.57
C ALA A 125 7.33 -0.88 0.73
N ALA A 126 6.22 -0.66 1.42
CA ALA A 126 5.05 -1.53 1.35
C ALA A 126 4.28 -1.18 0.09
N VAL A 127 4.03 -2.15 -0.79
CA VAL A 127 3.44 -1.92 -2.12
C VAL A 127 2.22 -2.80 -2.27
N ALA A 128 1.16 -2.23 -2.84
CA ALA A 128 0.04 -2.95 -3.41
C ALA A 128 -0.14 -2.54 -4.87
N TYR A 129 -0.09 -3.50 -5.80
CA TYR A 129 -0.29 -3.25 -7.21
C TYR A 129 -1.59 -3.85 -7.72
N GLN A 130 -2.05 -3.37 -8.89
CA GLN A 130 -3.23 -3.90 -9.59
C GLN A 130 -3.14 -3.65 -11.09
#